data_AF-A0A2R3IP69-F1
#
_entry.id   AF-A0A2R3IP69-F1
#
_cell.length_a   1.000
_cell.length_b   1.000
_cell.length_c   1.000
_cell.angle_alpha   90.00
_cell.angle_beta   90.00
_cell.angle_gamma   90.00
#
_symmetry.space_group_name_H-M   'P 1'
#
loop_
_entity.id
_entity.type
_entity.pdbx_description
1 polymer ?
#
loop_
_entity_poly.entity_id
_entity_poly.type
_entity_poly.pdbx_seq_one_letter_code
_entity_poly.pdbx_strand_id
1 'polypeptide(L)'
;MLLNSRAMHALRVAERLTKLRSKYVFAPADGDSYIKSDSTTRDYLLRALAKLRIRRRRQYDTRHTYATMCLMAGMNPAFIANQLGHSVQTVHLCEVDEL
;
A
#
# COMPACT_ATOMS: atom_id res chain seq x y z
N MET A 1 3.94 -1.47 11.49
CA MET A 1 4.10 -1.65 10.03
C MET A 1 5.23 -2.63 9.77
N LEU A 2 4.89 -3.88 9.45
CA LEU A 2 5.88 -4.90 9.09
C LEU A 2 6.33 -4.66 7.64
N LEU A 3 7.59 -4.29 7.44
CA LEU A 3 8.13 -4.01 6.11
C LEU A 3 9.13 -5.10 5.70
N ASN A 4 8.80 -5.87 4.67
CA ASN A 4 9.66 -6.97 4.22
C ASN A 4 10.90 -6.45 3.46
N SER A 5 11.85 -7.34 3.18
CA SER A 5 13.12 -7.01 2.52
C SER A 5 12.93 -6.34 1.15
N ARG A 6 11.92 -6.78 0.38
CA ARG A 6 11.60 -6.20 -0.95
C ARG A 6 11.10 -4.77 -0.84
N ALA A 7 10.19 -4.51 0.11
CA ALA A 7 9.67 -3.17 0.36
C ALA A 7 10.76 -2.22 0.90
N MET A 8 11.59 -2.70 1.83
CA MET A 8 12.77 -1.94 2.31
C MET A 8 13.75 -1.60 1.18
N HIS A 9 14.02 -2.56 0.28
CA HIS A 9 14.87 -2.32 -0.88
C HIS A 9 14.28 -1.25 -1.80
N ALA A 10 12.98 -1.34 -2.10
CA ALA A 10 12.30 -0.36 -2.95
C ALA A 10 12.35 1.06 -2.36
N LEU A 11 12.16 1.22 -1.05
CA LEU A 11 12.28 2.53 -0.39
C LEU A 11 13.69 3.11 -0.47
N ARG A 12 14.73 2.28 -0.29
CA ARG A 12 16.13 2.73 -0.43
C ARG A 12 16.45 3.19 -1.85
N VAL A 13 15.91 2.49 -2.87
CA VAL A 13 16.07 2.91 -4.27
C VAL A 13 15.35 4.25 -4.51
N ALA A 14 14.11 4.39 -4.03
CA ALA A 14 13.36 5.65 -4.16
C ALA A 14 14.07 6.82 -3.47
N GLU A 15 14.56 6.63 -2.24
CA GLU A 15 15.29 7.64 -1.49
C GLU A 15 16.52 8.17 -2.26
N ARG A 16 17.31 7.28 -2.87
CA ARG A 16 18.49 7.70 -3.67
C ARG A 16 18.13 8.65 -4.81
N LEU A 17 16.93 8.52 -5.38
CA LEU A 17 16.46 9.35 -6.49
C LEU A 17 15.87 10.70 -6.03
N THR A 18 15.44 10.80 -4.78
CA THR A 18 14.66 11.95 -4.29
C THR A 18 15.38 12.78 -3.23
N LYS A 19 16.34 12.19 -2.50
CA LYS A 19 17.02 12.78 -1.33
C LYS A 19 17.69 14.12 -1.59
N LEU A 20 18.20 14.37 -2.79
CA LEU A 20 18.84 15.64 -3.15
C LEU A 20 17.84 16.78 -3.39
N ARG A 21 16.59 16.47 -3.71
CA ARG A 21 15.57 17.45 -4.14
C ARG A 21 14.34 17.53 -3.25
N SER A 22 14.18 16.61 -2.31
CA SER A 22 12.99 16.55 -1.45
C SER A 22 13.30 15.96 -0.09
N LYS A 23 12.56 16.43 0.91
CA LYS A 23 12.52 15.86 2.27
C LYS A 23 11.79 14.51 2.32
N TYR A 24 10.96 14.20 1.33
CA TYR A 24 10.14 12.98 1.30
C TYR A 24 10.77 11.89 0.43
N VAL A 25 10.60 10.62 0.83
CA VAL A 25 11.08 9.45 0.06
C VAL A 25 10.49 9.43 -1.35
N PHE A 26 9.22 9.83 -1.48
CA PHE A 26 8.56 10.06 -2.76
C PHE A 26 8.35 11.55 -2.96
N ALA A 27 9.13 12.12 -3.87
CA ALA A 27 9.03 13.53 -4.21
C ALA A 27 7.99 13.74 -5.33
N PRO A 28 7.18 14.81 -5.26
CA PRO A 28 6.22 15.12 -6.31
C PRO A 28 6.91 15.47 -7.64
N ALA A 29 6.14 15.37 -8.73
CA ALA A 29 6.62 15.66 -10.08
C ALA A 29 6.54 17.17 -10.40
N ASP A 30 5.59 17.88 -9.79
CA ASP A 30 5.16 19.22 -10.24
C ASP A 30 5.76 20.36 -9.40
N GLY A 31 6.95 20.16 -8.82
CA GLY A 31 7.66 21.18 -8.03
C GLY A 31 7.09 21.47 -6.63
N ASP A 32 5.97 20.86 -6.28
CA ASP A 32 5.35 20.96 -4.95
C ASP A 32 6.26 20.39 -3.83
N SER A 33 5.96 20.76 -2.58
CA SER A 33 6.73 20.23 -1.43
C SER A 33 6.42 18.76 -1.12
N TYR A 34 5.19 18.29 -1.42
CA TYR A 34 4.75 16.90 -1.22
C TYR A 34 3.56 16.55 -2.13
N ILE A 35 3.25 15.26 -2.26
CA ILE A 35 2.11 14.76 -3.05
C ILE A 35 0.81 15.03 -2.28
N LYS A 36 -0.09 15.85 -2.84
CA LYS A 36 -1.33 16.29 -2.18
C LYS A 36 -2.56 15.44 -2.51
N SER A 37 -2.53 14.68 -3.60
CA SER A 37 -3.66 13.88 -4.08
C SER A 37 -3.24 12.49 -4.54
N ASP A 38 -4.21 11.58 -4.61
CA ASP A 38 -4.02 10.23 -5.12
C ASP A 38 -3.90 10.17 -6.66
N SER A 39 -4.29 11.24 -7.36
CA SER A 39 -4.26 11.31 -8.83
C SER A 39 -2.86 11.03 -9.39
N THR A 40 -1.83 11.63 -8.81
CA THR A 40 -0.43 11.46 -9.22
C THR A 40 0.01 10.01 -9.02
N THR A 41 -0.17 9.46 -7.82
CA THR A 41 0.22 8.07 -7.54
C THR A 41 -0.59 7.09 -8.38
N ARG A 42 -1.85 7.41 -8.70
CA ARG A 42 -2.74 6.57 -9.51
C ARG A 42 -2.25 6.53 -10.95
N ASP A 43 -1.88 7.68 -11.51
CA ASP A 43 -1.34 7.76 -12.87
C ASP A 43 -0.04 6.95 -13.00
N TYR A 44 0.90 7.10 -12.07
CA TYR A 44 2.13 6.31 -12.07
C TYR A 44 1.90 4.81 -11.96
N LEU A 45 0.95 4.37 -11.12
CA LEU A 45 0.58 2.94 -11.04
C LEU A 45 0.04 2.45 -12.39
N LEU A 46 -0.87 3.20 -13.01
CA LEU A 46 -1.47 2.82 -14.29
C LEU A 46 -0.42 2.72 -15.41
N ARG A 47 0.54 3.66 -15.45
CA ARG A 47 1.68 3.61 -16.39
C ARG A 47 2.55 2.39 -16.15
N ALA A 48 2.84 2.06 -14.89
CA ALA A 48 3.62 0.87 -14.53
C ALA A 48 2.90 -0.43 -14.96
N LEU A 49 1.59 -0.54 -14.69
CA LEU A 49 0.78 -1.69 -15.11
C LEU A 49 0.76 -1.83 -16.63
N ALA A 50 0.58 -0.73 -17.37
CA ALA A 50 0.61 -0.73 -18.83
C ALA A 50 1.97 -1.19 -19.38
N LYS A 51 3.08 -0.69 -18.83
CA LYS A 51 4.44 -1.08 -19.22
C LYS A 51 4.71 -2.57 -18.96
N LEU A 52 4.14 -3.12 -17.89
CA LEU A 52 4.22 -4.53 -17.53
C LEU A 52 3.17 -5.41 -18.24
N ARG A 53 2.32 -4.84 -19.09
CA ARG A 53 1.19 -5.52 -19.76
C ARG A 53 0.22 -6.19 -18.79
N ILE A 54 0.05 -5.62 -17.60
CA ILE A 54 -0.92 -6.05 -16.61
C ILE A 54 -2.22 -5.27 -16.82
N ARG A 55 -3.36 -5.96 -16.71
CA ARG A 55 -4.68 -5.32 -16.79
C ARG A 55 -4.78 -4.18 -15.77
N ARG A 56 -5.41 -3.08 -16.17
CA ARG A 56 -5.67 -1.93 -15.30
C ARG A 56 -6.35 -2.35 -13.99
N ARG A 57 -5.78 -1.90 -12.86
CA ARG A 57 -6.29 -2.08 -11.49
C ARG A 57 -6.32 -0.75 -10.75
N ARG A 58 -7.16 -0.66 -9.72
CA ARG A 58 -7.17 0.48 -8.80
C ARG A 58 -6.05 0.31 -7.78
N GLN A 59 -5.58 1.41 -7.19
CA GLN A 59 -4.60 1.35 -6.09
C GLN A 59 -5.16 0.57 -4.89
N TYR A 60 -6.44 0.75 -4.58
CA TYR A 60 -7.08 0.06 -3.47
C TYR A 60 -7.05 -1.47 -3.61
N ASP A 61 -6.98 -1.99 -4.84
CA ASP A 61 -6.89 -3.44 -5.10
C ASP A 61 -5.57 -4.03 -4.55
N THR A 62 -4.48 -3.25 -4.48
CA THR A 62 -3.22 -3.73 -3.89
C THR A 62 -3.35 -3.95 -2.39
N ARG A 63 -4.16 -3.12 -1.71
CA ARG A 63 -4.48 -3.25 -0.30
C ARG A 63 -5.33 -4.50 -0.03
N HIS A 64 -6.32 -4.77 -0.88
CA HIS A 64 -7.08 -6.02 -0.82
C HIS A 64 -6.20 -7.24 -1.03
N THR A 65 -5.33 -7.21 -2.04
CA THR A 65 -4.40 -8.30 -2.32
C THR A 65 -3.49 -8.58 -1.13
N TYR A 66 -2.97 -7.54 -0.46
CA TYR A 66 -2.20 -7.68 0.78
C TYR A 66 -3.01 -8.38 1.88
N ALA A 67 -4.26 -7.94 2.12
CA ALA A 67 -5.13 -8.55 3.13
C ALA A 67 -5.38 -10.04 2.84
N THR A 68 -5.76 -10.37 1.60
CA THR A 68 -6.00 -11.75 1.17
C THR A 68 -4.75 -12.61 1.32
N MET A 69 -3.58 -12.11 0.92
CA MET A 69 -2.32 -12.86 1.08
C MET A 69 -2.00 -13.14 2.55
N CYS A 70 -2.22 -12.18 3.44
CA CYS A 70 -2.02 -12.38 4.89
C CYS A 70 -3.00 -13.41 5.46
N LEU A 71 -4.28 -13.36 5.08
CA LEU A 71 -5.29 -14.34 5.51
C LEU A 71 -4.99 -15.74 5.00
N MET A 72 -4.61 -15.88 3.72
CA MET A 72 -4.20 -17.16 3.14
C MET A 72 -2.95 -17.74 3.81
N ALA A 73 -2.08 -16.88 4.35
CA ALA A 73 -0.92 -17.28 5.15
C ALA A 73 -1.25 -17.57 6.62
N GLY A 74 -2.53 -17.54 7.03
CA GLY A 74 -2.98 -17.83 8.39
C GLY A 74 -2.68 -16.72 9.40
N MET A 75 -2.39 -15.49 8.97
CA MET A 75 -2.10 -14.39 9.89
C MET A 75 -3.37 -13.92 10.61
N ASN A 76 -3.22 -13.49 11.87
CA ASN A 76 -4.32 -13.04 12.71
C ASN A 76 -5.09 -11.85 12.07
N PRO A 77 -6.42 -11.97 11.84
CA PRO A 77 -7.25 -10.92 11.24
C PRO A 77 -7.22 -9.57 11.97
N ALA A 78 -7.23 -9.57 13.31
CA ALA A 78 -7.17 -8.35 14.10
C ALA A 78 -5.83 -7.61 13.91
N PHE A 79 -4.73 -8.35 13.79
CA PHE A 79 -3.43 -7.77 13.46
C PHE A 79 -3.42 -7.15 12.05
N ILE A 80 -3.99 -7.83 11.06
CA ILE A 80 -4.09 -7.33 9.69
C ILE A 80 -4.97 -6.07 9.63
N ALA A 81 -6.13 -6.09 10.28
CA ALA A 81 -7.04 -4.94 10.37
C ALA A 81 -6.35 -3.70 10.95
N ASN A 82 -5.55 -3.89 12.01
CA ASN A 82 -4.72 -2.83 12.59
C ASN A 82 -3.65 -2.32 11.61
N GLN A 83 -2.96 -3.20 10.85
CA GLN A 83 -2.01 -2.75 9.82
C GLN A 83 -2.68 -1.96 8.69
N LEU A 84 -3.91 -2.32 8.37
CA LEU A 84 -4.72 -1.62 7.39
C LEU A 84 -5.26 -0.29 7.97
N GLY A 85 -5.29 -0.10 9.28
CA GLY A 85 -5.84 1.11 9.90
C GLY A 85 -7.37 1.09 9.96
N HIS A 86 -7.96 -0.10 10.00
CA HIS A 86 -9.37 -0.26 10.41
C HIS A 86 -9.43 -0.22 11.95
N SER A 87 -10.42 0.48 12.51
CA SER A 87 -10.68 0.43 13.95
C SER A 87 -11.17 -0.99 14.33
N VAL A 88 -10.72 -1.47 15.49
CA VAL A 88 -10.88 -2.86 15.99
C VAL A 88 -12.33 -3.36 16.02
N GLN A 89 -13.32 -2.45 15.99
CA GLN A 89 -14.74 -2.77 16.09
C GLN A 89 -15.31 -3.64 14.96
N THR A 90 -14.63 -3.79 13.82
CA THR A 90 -15.18 -4.60 12.70
C THR A 90 -14.86 -6.09 12.78
N VAL A 91 -13.98 -6.53 13.69
CA VAL A 91 -13.53 -7.95 13.74
C VAL A 91 -14.29 -8.78 14.80
N HIS A 92 -15.10 -8.14 15.65
CA HIS A 92 -15.79 -8.82 16.76
C HIS A 92 -17.25 -9.22 16.46
N LEU A 93 -17.72 -9.13 15.21
CA LEU A 93 -19.13 -9.34 14.84
C LEU A 93 -19.41 -10.59 13.98
N CYS A 94 -18.46 -11.52 13.85
CA CYS A 94 -18.69 -12.74 13.05
C CYS A 94 -18.28 -14.07 13.72
N GLU A 95 -18.01 -14.10 15.03
CA GLU A 95 -17.71 -15.37 15.73
C GLU A 95 -18.69 -15.73 16.86
N VAL A 96 -19.84 -15.06 16.95
CA VAL A 96 -20.93 -15.47 17.84
C VAL A 96 -22.25 -15.13 17.16
N ASP A 97 -22.70 -16.00 16.26
CA ASP A 97 -24.12 -16.15 15.87
C ASP A 97 -24.38 -17.37 14.95
N GLU A 98 -23.56 -18.43 15.01
CA GLU A 98 -23.96 -19.76 14.52
C GLU A 98 -23.40 -20.86 15.45
N LEU A 99 -24.08 -21.04 16.59
CA LEU A 99 -24.46 -22.29 17.27
C LEU A 99 -24.97 -22.01 18.69
#